data_AF-A0AAE4BTU6-F1
#
_entry.id   AF-A0AAE4BTU6-F1
#
_cell.length_a   1.000
_cell.length_b   1.000
_cell.length_c   1.000
_cell.angle_alpha   90.00
_cell.angle_beta   90.00
_cell.angle_gamma   90.00
#
_symmetry.space_group_name_H-M   'P 1'
#
loop_
_entity.id
_entity.type
_entity.pdbx_description
1 polymer ?
#
loop_
_entity_poly.entity_id
_entity_poly.type
_entity_poly.pdbx_seq_one_letter_code
_entity_poly.pdbx_strand_id
1 'polypeptide(L)'
;MARLPRLTLPGLPHHVIQRGNNRQAIFVDRADHERLLGLMADAAPRFGVALHAYVLMDNHFHLLATPDTATGLPQFMQAVGRSYVRYFNDRHGRSGTLWEGRYRSTLIQTDRYLLTCMAYIDLNPVRAGMVSDARDFPWSSHGHYAGLRHDKLLTPHPLYWELGNTPFAREAAYVELVRGGVRAADQGMLTEATLRGWAAGDADFLASLQKATERRVAKAKAGRPPAASDS
;
A
#
# COMPACT_ATOMS: atom_id res chain seq x y z
N MET A 1 0.53 12.61 -23.28
CA MET A 1 -0.86 12.31 -22.86
C MET A 1 -1.03 12.70 -21.40
N ALA A 2 -2.08 13.46 -21.06
CA ALA A 2 -2.32 13.88 -19.68
C ALA A 2 -2.52 12.65 -18.77
N ARG A 3 -1.72 12.55 -17.71
CA ARG A 3 -1.77 11.42 -16.79
C ARG A 3 -2.97 11.59 -15.87
N LEU A 4 -3.82 10.56 -15.75
CA LEU A 4 -5.03 10.60 -14.93
C LEU A 4 -4.71 11.04 -13.48
N PRO A 5 -5.61 11.83 -12.85
CA PRO A 5 -5.57 12.09 -11.41
C PRO A 5 -5.55 10.78 -10.61
N ARG A 6 -5.06 10.79 -9.37
CA ARG A 6 -5.17 9.60 -8.52
C ARG A 6 -6.62 9.45 -8.06
N LEU A 7 -7.10 8.21 -7.98
CA LEU A 7 -8.37 7.90 -7.32
C LEU A 7 -8.05 7.81 -5.83
N THR A 8 -8.52 8.80 -5.08
CA THR A 8 -8.45 8.82 -3.61
C THR A 8 -9.84 9.04 -3.09
N LEU A 9 -10.39 8.05 -2.38
CA LEU A 9 -11.72 8.14 -1.80
C LEU A 9 -11.67 8.05 -0.27
N PRO A 10 -12.30 8.99 0.44
CA PRO A 10 -12.48 8.90 1.88
C PRO A 10 -13.06 7.56 2.33
N GLY A 11 -12.58 7.03 3.46
CA GLY A 11 -13.15 5.86 4.11
C GLY A 11 -12.91 4.52 3.40
N LEU A 12 -12.23 4.51 2.25
CA LEU A 12 -11.84 3.27 1.57
C LEU A 12 -10.33 3.01 1.66
N PRO A 13 -9.91 1.75 1.83
CA PRO A 13 -8.52 1.38 1.92
C PRO A 13 -7.81 1.47 0.56
N HIS A 14 -6.60 2.03 0.60
CA HIS A 14 -5.70 2.16 -0.54
C HIS A 14 -4.44 1.35 -0.32
N HIS A 15 -4.13 0.46 -1.26
CA HIS A 15 -2.80 -0.13 -1.35
C HIS A 15 -1.89 0.82 -2.13
N VAL A 16 -0.83 1.29 -1.49
CA VAL A 16 0.13 2.28 -1.98
C VAL A 16 1.49 1.64 -2.19
N ILE A 17 2.19 2.02 -3.26
CA ILE A 17 3.59 1.68 -3.51
C ILE A 17 4.38 2.95 -3.85
N GLN A 18 5.51 3.15 -3.17
CA GLN A 18 6.49 4.18 -3.52
C GLN A 18 7.85 3.51 -3.72
N ARG A 19 8.51 3.81 -4.85
CA ARG A 19 9.74 3.15 -5.29
C ARG A 19 10.87 4.16 -5.50
N GLY A 20 12.09 3.73 -5.19
CA GLY A 20 13.32 4.46 -5.45
C GLY A 20 13.60 4.62 -6.94
N ASN A 21 14.15 5.76 -7.32
CA ASN A 21 14.57 6.05 -8.68
C ASN A 21 15.57 4.99 -9.17
N ASN A 22 15.40 4.49 -10.39
CA ASN A 22 16.20 3.41 -10.95
C ASN A 22 16.27 2.16 -10.04
N ARG A 23 15.23 1.90 -9.23
CA ARG A 23 15.19 0.81 -8.24
C ARG A 23 16.35 0.83 -7.23
N GLN A 24 16.97 2.00 -7.02
CA GLN A 24 18.02 2.17 -6.04
C GLN A 24 17.51 1.94 -4.62
N ALA A 25 18.41 1.58 -3.71
CA ALA A 25 18.10 1.51 -2.29
C ALA A 25 17.59 2.88 -1.78
N ILE A 26 16.51 2.82 -1.01
CA ILE A 26 15.90 3.95 -0.30
C ILE A 26 16.06 3.80 1.21
N PHE A 27 16.58 2.66 1.67
CA PHE A 27 17.06 2.44 3.03
C PHE A 27 18.44 1.78 2.95
N VAL A 28 19.45 2.41 3.54
CA VAL A 28 20.82 1.87 3.62
C VAL A 28 21.05 1.16 4.95
N ASP A 29 20.45 1.68 6.01
CA ASP A 29 20.61 1.17 7.37
C ASP A 29 19.31 1.25 8.18
N ARG A 30 19.40 0.86 9.45
CA ARG A 30 18.29 0.93 10.41
C ARG A 30 17.77 2.35 10.62
N ALA A 31 18.63 3.36 10.63
CA ALA A 31 18.25 4.74 10.91
C ALA A 31 17.35 5.30 9.80
N ASP A 32 17.59 4.90 8.55
CA ASP A 32 16.73 5.23 7.40
C ASP A 32 15.30 4.70 7.59
N HIS A 33 15.17 3.44 8.01
CA HIS A 33 13.86 2.83 8.27
C HIS A 33 13.12 3.55 9.41
N GLU A 34 13.80 3.73 10.55
CA GLU A 34 13.24 4.41 11.73
C GLU A 34 12.82 5.84 11.40
N ARG A 35 13.62 6.56 10.60
CA ARG A 35 13.30 7.92 10.19
C ARG A 35 12.04 7.95 9.33
N LEU A 36 11.87 7.04 8.39
CA LEU A 36 10.68 7.01 7.56
C LEU A 36 9.43 6.68 8.40
N LEU A 37 9.51 5.69 9.30
CA LEU A 37 8.42 5.34 10.20
C LEU A 37 8.02 6.51 11.11
N GLY A 38 9.00 7.23 11.67
CA GLY A 38 8.75 8.44 12.47
C GLY A 38 8.03 9.53 11.67
N LEU A 39 8.47 9.79 10.44
CA LEU A 39 7.80 10.75 9.55
C LEU A 39 6.35 10.34 9.23
N MET A 40 6.09 9.04 9.06
CA MET A 40 4.73 8.52 8.86
C MET A 40 3.89 8.69 10.13
N ALA A 41 4.45 8.42 11.31
CA ALA A 41 3.77 8.56 12.59
C ALA A 41 3.35 10.00 12.88
N ASP A 42 4.18 10.98 12.51
CA ASP A 42 3.85 12.40 12.65
C ASP A 42 2.81 12.86 11.61
N ALA A 43 2.92 12.37 10.37
CA ALA A 43 2.09 12.83 9.26
C ALA A 43 0.70 12.19 9.23
N ALA A 44 0.57 10.92 9.61
CA ALA A 44 -0.69 10.17 9.56
C ALA A 44 -1.85 10.88 10.30
N PRO A 45 -1.72 11.23 11.60
CA PRO A 45 -2.78 11.95 12.31
C PRO A 45 -3.00 13.37 11.76
N ARG A 46 -1.93 14.05 11.32
CA ARG A 46 -2.00 15.42 10.77
C ARG A 46 -2.87 15.50 9.52
N PHE A 47 -2.89 14.45 8.69
CA PHE A 47 -3.62 14.43 7.42
C PHE A 47 -4.84 13.50 7.43
N GLY A 48 -5.23 12.96 8.60
CA GLY A 48 -6.37 12.05 8.72
C GLY A 48 -6.17 10.78 7.89
N VAL A 49 -5.09 10.05 8.13
CA VAL A 49 -4.78 8.80 7.43
C VAL A 49 -4.57 7.69 8.44
N ALA A 50 -5.46 6.71 8.45
CA ALA A 50 -5.29 5.47 9.19
C ALA A 50 -4.36 4.52 8.41
N LEU A 51 -3.24 4.12 9.01
CA LEU A 51 -2.31 3.15 8.42
C LEU A 51 -2.60 1.75 8.96
N HIS A 52 -3.07 0.86 8.09
CA HIS A 52 -3.45 -0.50 8.46
C HIS A 52 -2.31 -1.50 8.30
N ALA A 53 -1.44 -1.34 7.31
CA ALA A 53 -0.30 -2.24 7.13
C ALA A 53 0.84 -1.52 6.39
N TYR A 54 2.07 -1.99 6.58
CA TYR A 54 3.23 -1.51 5.83
C TYR A 54 4.28 -2.60 5.65
N VAL A 55 5.13 -2.41 4.65
CA VAL A 55 6.44 -3.06 4.58
C VAL A 55 7.44 -2.12 3.92
N LEU A 56 8.62 -1.99 4.52
CA LEU A 56 9.72 -1.19 4.02
C LEU A 56 10.78 -2.14 3.43
N MET A 57 10.81 -2.23 2.11
CA MET A 57 11.79 -3.02 1.35
C MET A 57 12.96 -2.14 0.94
N ASP A 58 14.11 -2.72 0.61
CA ASP A 58 15.34 -1.97 0.30
C ASP A 58 15.15 -0.82 -0.69
N ASN A 59 14.37 -1.03 -1.76
CA ASN A 59 14.17 -0.04 -2.83
C ASN A 59 12.73 0.47 -3.01
N HIS A 60 11.80 0.04 -2.17
CA HIS A 60 10.41 0.48 -2.22
C HIS A 60 9.68 0.18 -0.91
N PHE A 61 8.53 0.80 -0.68
CA PHE A 61 7.66 0.41 0.42
C PHE A 61 6.23 0.26 -0.05
N HIS A 62 5.48 -0.56 0.66
CA HIS A 62 4.03 -0.71 0.50
C HIS A 62 3.32 -0.18 1.74
N LEU A 63 2.17 0.45 1.56
CA LEU A 63 1.25 0.82 2.64
C LEU A 63 -0.16 0.34 2.31
N LEU A 64 -0.92 -0.03 3.33
CA LEU A 64 -2.38 -0.11 3.26
C LEU A 64 -2.94 1.00 4.14
N ALA A 65 -3.63 1.96 3.54
CA ALA A 65 -4.02 3.21 4.21
C ALA A 65 -5.44 3.63 3.87
N THR A 66 -6.20 4.07 4.86
CA THR A 66 -7.54 4.65 4.67
C THR A 66 -7.51 6.13 5.04
N PRO A 67 -7.70 7.05 4.07
CA PRO A 67 -7.79 8.47 4.37
C PRO A 67 -9.21 8.88 4.76
N ASP A 68 -9.32 9.88 5.64
CA ASP A 68 -10.61 10.49 6.03
C ASP A 68 -11.11 11.50 4.98
N THR A 69 -10.22 11.96 4.10
CA THR A 69 -10.52 12.96 3.08
C THR A 69 -9.90 12.61 1.73
N ALA A 70 -10.43 13.17 0.64
CA ALA A 70 -9.91 12.91 -0.71
C ALA A 70 -8.49 13.47 -0.91
N THR A 71 -8.05 14.42 -0.09
CA THR A 71 -6.71 15.02 -0.15
C THR A 71 -5.74 14.46 0.89
N GLY A 72 -6.23 13.81 1.94
CA GLY A 72 -5.42 13.32 3.07
C GLY A 72 -4.26 12.43 2.64
N LEU A 73 -4.54 11.35 1.90
CA LEU A 73 -3.48 10.44 1.42
C LEU A 73 -2.47 11.13 0.48
N PRO A 74 -2.88 11.93 -0.53
CA PRO A 74 -1.96 12.76 -1.30
C PRO A 74 -1.06 13.69 -0.46
N GLN A 75 -1.63 14.40 0.52
CA GLN A 75 -0.90 15.33 1.37
C GLN A 75 0.07 14.59 2.31
N PHE A 76 -0.37 13.49 2.90
CA PHE A 76 0.44 12.58 3.70
C PHE A 76 1.68 12.10 2.93
N MET A 77 1.48 11.51 1.75
CA MET A 77 2.58 10.98 0.94
C MET A 77 3.52 12.10 0.46
N GLN A 78 3.01 13.29 0.18
CA GLN A 78 3.84 14.44 -0.20
C GLN A 78 4.69 14.92 0.98
N ALA A 79 4.11 15.04 2.17
CA ALA A 79 4.81 15.48 3.36
C ALA A 79 5.93 14.51 3.76
N VAL A 80 5.60 13.21 3.87
CA VAL A 80 6.57 12.14 4.18
C VAL A 80 7.67 12.11 3.12
N GLY A 81 7.28 12.07 1.84
CA GLY A 81 8.23 11.97 0.73
C GLY A 81 9.21 13.14 0.64
N ARG A 82 8.76 14.38 0.88
CA ARG A 82 9.64 15.57 0.87
C ARG A 82 10.62 15.56 2.04
N SER A 83 10.13 15.28 3.25
CA SER A 83 10.95 15.27 4.45
C SER A 83 11.99 14.14 4.40
N TYR A 84 11.61 12.97 3.91
CA TYR A 84 12.51 11.82 3.82
C TYR A 84 13.60 12.00 2.76
N VAL A 85 13.27 12.52 1.56
CA VAL A 85 14.26 12.80 0.50
C VAL A 85 15.34 13.75 1.01
N ARG A 86 14.94 14.82 1.70
CA ARG A 86 15.89 15.77 2.28
C ARG A 86 16.81 15.07 3.28
N TYR A 87 16.23 14.38 4.26
CA TYR A 87 17.00 13.62 5.25
C TYR A 87 17.99 12.64 4.60
N PHE A 88 17.52 11.84 3.65
CA PHE A 88 18.33 10.81 2.99
C PHE A 88 19.47 11.42 2.19
N ASN A 89 19.20 12.51 1.46
CA ASN A 89 20.22 13.24 0.71
C ASN A 89 21.28 13.85 1.63
N ASP A 90 20.85 14.51 2.71
CA ASP A 90 21.76 15.13 3.68
C ASP A 90 22.64 14.06 4.37
N ARG A 91 22.04 12.93 4.80
CA ARG A 91 22.74 11.84 5.50
C ARG A 91 23.75 11.11 4.61
N HIS A 92 23.39 10.86 3.36
CA HIS A 92 24.19 10.01 2.45
C HIS A 92 25.01 10.82 1.43
N GLY A 93 25.09 12.14 1.58
CA GLY A 93 25.85 13.02 0.67
C GLY A 93 25.32 13.00 -0.76
N ARG A 94 24.01 12.84 -0.94
CA ARG A 94 23.34 12.75 -2.24
C ARG A 94 22.60 14.04 -2.58
N SER A 95 22.24 14.18 -3.86
CA SER A 95 21.38 15.25 -4.33
C SER A 95 20.35 14.71 -5.34
N GLY A 96 19.35 15.52 -5.68
CA GLY A 96 18.31 15.15 -6.64
C GLY A 96 17.17 14.32 -6.04
N THR A 97 16.43 13.60 -6.90
CA THR A 97 15.25 12.84 -6.49
C THR A 97 15.64 11.45 -5.96
N LEU A 98 15.03 11.06 -4.85
CA LEU A 98 15.13 9.67 -4.37
C LEU A 98 14.13 8.76 -5.08
N TRP A 99 12.98 9.29 -5.47
CA TRP A 99 11.82 8.56 -5.97
C TRP A 99 11.79 8.47 -7.50
N GLU A 100 11.36 7.32 -8.04
CA GLU A 100 11.12 7.12 -9.48
C GLU A 100 9.99 8.02 -10.01
N GLY A 101 9.18 8.54 -9.09
CA GLY A 101 8.18 9.55 -9.34
C GLY A 101 7.10 9.51 -8.26
N ARG A 102 5.91 9.99 -8.65
CA ARG A 102 4.68 9.91 -7.86
C ARG A 102 4.38 8.48 -7.41
N TYR A 103 4.05 8.29 -6.12
CA TYR A 103 3.51 7.02 -5.60
C TYR A 103 2.36 6.50 -6.46
N ARG A 104 2.25 5.17 -6.49
CA ARG A 104 1.17 4.39 -7.09
C ARG A 104 0.17 3.99 -6.01
N SER A 105 -1.12 3.95 -6.35
CA SER A 105 -2.16 3.58 -5.41
C SER A 105 -3.34 2.93 -6.12
N THR A 106 -3.93 1.92 -5.50
CA THR A 106 -5.19 1.29 -5.89
C THR A 106 -6.16 1.32 -4.72
N LEU A 107 -7.45 1.49 -5.01
CA LEU A 107 -8.53 1.20 -4.06
C LEU A 107 -8.78 -0.30 -4.05
N ILE A 108 -8.95 -0.88 -2.86
CA ILE A 108 -9.32 -2.28 -2.72
C ILE A 108 -10.74 -2.40 -2.15
N GLN A 109 -11.50 -3.39 -2.61
CA GLN A 109 -12.77 -3.77 -1.98
C GLN A 109 -12.50 -4.30 -0.57
N THR A 110 -12.92 -3.54 0.44
CA THR A 110 -12.54 -3.74 1.84
C THR A 110 -12.79 -5.15 2.34
N ASP A 111 -14.04 -5.60 2.33
CA ASP A 111 -14.47 -6.88 2.92
C ASP A 111 -13.81 -8.10 2.28
N ARG A 112 -13.41 -7.97 1.01
CA ARG A 112 -12.82 -9.06 0.24
C ARG A 112 -11.30 -9.08 0.28
N TYR A 113 -10.68 -7.92 0.22
CA TYR A 113 -9.25 -7.82 -0.06
C TYR A 113 -8.44 -7.13 1.03
N LEU A 114 -9.04 -6.54 2.07
CA LEU A 114 -8.25 -5.87 3.10
C LEU A 114 -7.26 -6.83 3.79
N LEU A 115 -7.75 -7.89 4.43
CA LEU A 115 -6.90 -8.87 5.12
C LEU A 115 -5.94 -9.57 4.14
N THR A 116 -6.43 -9.91 2.95
CA THR A 116 -5.61 -10.46 1.85
C THR A 116 -4.47 -9.52 1.45
N CYS A 117 -4.72 -8.21 1.40
CA CYS A 117 -3.74 -7.19 1.07
C CYS A 117 -2.73 -6.99 2.21
N MET A 118 -3.17 -7.06 3.47
CA MET A 118 -2.27 -7.05 4.64
C MET A 118 -1.29 -8.23 4.58
N ALA A 119 -1.80 -9.46 4.37
CA ALA A 119 -0.96 -10.65 4.21
C ALA A 119 -0.04 -10.53 2.97
N TYR A 120 -0.56 -9.99 1.86
CA TYR A 120 0.25 -9.71 0.67
C TYR A 120 1.40 -8.75 0.99
N ILE A 121 1.17 -7.68 1.76
CA ILE A 121 2.21 -6.72 2.16
C ILE A 121 3.25 -7.40 3.07
N ASP A 122 2.80 -8.11 4.11
CA ASP A 122 3.70 -8.75 5.08
C ASP A 122 4.54 -9.90 4.49
N LEU A 123 4.02 -10.58 3.47
CA LEU A 123 4.76 -11.64 2.74
C LEU A 123 5.71 -11.10 1.67
N ASN A 124 5.80 -9.78 1.46
CA ASN A 124 6.73 -9.21 0.46
C ASN A 124 8.20 -9.62 0.69
N PRO A 125 8.77 -9.51 1.90
CA PRO A 125 10.15 -9.94 2.17
C PRO A 125 10.37 -11.44 1.96
N VAL A 126 9.36 -12.28 2.24
CA VAL A 126 9.41 -13.73 1.94
C VAL A 126 9.43 -13.96 0.43
N ARG A 127 8.54 -13.32 -0.33
CA ARG A 127 8.50 -13.42 -1.80
C ARG A 127 9.77 -12.90 -2.47
N ALA A 128 10.43 -11.92 -1.86
CA ALA A 128 11.69 -11.37 -2.33
C ALA A 128 12.92 -12.23 -1.93
N GLY A 129 12.72 -13.29 -1.15
CA GLY A 129 13.81 -14.16 -0.67
C GLY A 129 14.71 -13.52 0.39
N MET A 130 14.26 -12.46 1.06
CA MET A 130 15.04 -11.77 2.09
C MET A 130 15.01 -12.52 3.44
N VAL A 131 13.89 -13.20 3.71
CA VAL A 131 13.68 -14.02 4.91
C VAL A 131 12.84 -15.24 4.55
N SER A 132 12.92 -16.30 5.34
CA SER A 132 12.07 -17.49 5.18
C SER A 132 10.68 -17.35 5.79
N ASP A 133 10.53 -16.53 6.84
CA ASP A 133 9.28 -16.31 7.56
C ASP A 133 9.04 -14.80 7.74
N ALA A 134 7.78 -14.35 7.61
CA ALA A 134 7.42 -12.94 7.74
C ALA A 134 7.76 -12.36 9.14
N ARG A 135 7.81 -13.21 10.17
CA ARG A 135 8.20 -12.86 11.54
C ARG A 135 9.65 -12.39 11.64
N ASP A 136 10.50 -12.84 10.74
CA ASP A 136 11.93 -12.51 10.75
C ASP A 136 12.24 -11.16 10.10
N PHE A 137 11.25 -10.51 9.47
CA PHE A 137 11.42 -9.20 8.86
C PHE A 137 10.92 -8.07 9.78
N PRO A 138 11.81 -7.28 10.42
CA PRO A 138 11.40 -6.29 11.42
C PRO A 138 10.71 -5.06 10.82
N TRP A 139 10.86 -4.80 9.52
CA TRP A 139 10.37 -3.58 8.87
C TRP A 139 9.01 -3.77 8.17
N SER A 140 8.09 -4.48 8.82
CA SER A 140 6.73 -4.73 8.35
C SER A 140 5.69 -4.54 9.46
N SER A 141 4.41 -4.52 9.10
CA SER A 141 3.31 -4.57 10.07
C SER A 141 3.12 -5.95 10.71
N HIS A 142 3.70 -7.01 10.15
CA HIS A 142 3.48 -8.38 10.61
C HIS A 142 3.73 -8.56 12.11
N GLY A 143 4.86 -8.04 12.61
CA GLY A 143 5.19 -8.17 14.03
C GLY A 143 4.16 -7.53 14.97
N HIS A 144 3.42 -6.52 14.52
CA HIS A 144 2.31 -5.96 15.29
C HIS A 144 1.13 -6.91 15.37
N TYR A 145 0.69 -7.39 14.21
CA TYR A 145 -0.49 -8.25 14.10
C TYR A 145 -0.25 -9.70 14.55
N ALA A 146 1.01 -10.11 14.67
CA ALA A 146 1.41 -11.39 15.25
C ALA A 146 1.66 -11.32 16.77
N GLY A 147 1.39 -10.19 17.43
CA GLY A 147 1.58 -10.04 18.87
C GLY A 147 3.05 -9.93 19.32
N LEU A 148 3.99 -9.79 18.39
CA LEU A 148 5.44 -9.74 18.68
C LEU A 148 5.90 -8.36 19.14
N ARG A 149 5.17 -7.30 18.77
CA ARG A 149 5.42 -5.92 19.18
C ARG A 149 4.15 -5.07 19.13
N HIS A 150 4.16 -3.93 19.80
CA HIS A 150 3.12 -2.93 19.65
C HIS A 150 3.63 -1.74 18.83
N ASP A 151 3.01 -1.48 17.67
CA ASP A 151 3.36 -0.35 16.80
C ASP A 151 2.26 0.71 16.84
N LYS A 152 2.57 1.87 17.42
CA LYS A 152 1.62 2.98 17.56
C LYS A 152 1.28 3.66 16.23
N LEU A 153 2.07 3.44 15.19
CA LEU A 153 1.79 3.94 13.84
C LEU A 153 0.53 3.29 13.25
N LEU A 154 0.26 2.04 13.63
CA LEU A 154 -0.78 1.24 13.02
C LEU A 154 -2.14 1.54 13.67
N THR A 155 -3.15 1.65 12.82
CA THR A 155 -4.56 1.70 13.18
C THR A 155 -5.21 0.41 12.70
N PRO A 156 -5.43 -0.59 13.57
CA PRO A 156 -6.04 -1.85 13.14
C PRO A 156 -7.47 -1.64 12.62
N HIS A 157 -7.75 -2.19 11.45
CA HIS A 157 -9.05 -2.08 10.78
C HIS A 157 -10.11 -2.98 11.47
N PRO A 158 -11.42 -2.62 11.46
CA PRO A 158 -12.53 -3.49 11.92
C PRO A 158 -12.43 -4.97 11.57
N LEU A 159 -12.16 -5.32 10.31
CA LEU A 159 -11.98 -6.71 9.87
C LEU A 159 -10.84 -7.47 10.59
N TYR A 160 -9.78 -6.80 11.08
CA TYR A 160 -8.80 -7.44 11.95
C TYR A 160 -9.40 -7.72 13.34
N TRP A 161 -10.24 -6.82 13.84
CA TRP A 161 -10.99 -7.02 15.09
C TRP A 161 -12.03 -8.16 15.03
N GLU A 162 -12.37 -8.62 13.83
CA GLU A 162 -13.28 -9.76 13.63
C GLU A 162 -12.57 -11.12 13.57
N LEU A 163 -11.24 -11.15 13.42
CA LEU A 163 -10.47 -12.41 13.36
C LEU A 163 -10.49 -13.24 14.66
N GLY A 164 -10.90 -12.64 15.79
CA GLY A 164 -10.97 -13.32 17.07
C GLY A 164 -11.55 -12.48 18.19
N ASN A 165 -12.06 -13.14 19.22
CA ASN A 165 -12.69 -12.48 20.38
C ASN A 165 -11.68 -12.07 21.47
N THR A 166 -10.44 -12.55 21.39
CA THR A 166 -9.34 -12.20 22.31
C THR A 166 -8.13 -11.74 21.51
N PRO A 167 -7.20 -10.96 22.10
CA PRO A 167 -5.94 -10.59 21.44
C PRO A 167 -5.18 -11.82 20.91
N PHE A 168 -5.00 -12.86 21.74
CA PHE A 168 -4.29 -14.08 21.33
C PHE A 168 -4.97 -14.83 20.18
N ALA A 169 -6.30 -14.97 20.20
CA ALA A 169 -7.03 -15.64 19.12
C ALA A 169 -6.90 -14.89 17.80
N ARG A 170 -6.93 -13.56 17.86
CA ARG A 170 -6.79 -12.65 16.73
C ARG A 170 -5.39 -12.71 16.12
N GLU A 171 -4.37 -12.63 16.96
CA GLU A 171 -2.96 -12.72 16.56
C GLU A 171 -2.66 -14.08 15.92
N ALA A 172 -3.15 -15.18 16.51
CA ALA A 172 -3.02 -16.51 15.95
C ALA A 172 -3.73 -16.65 14.59
N ALA A 173 -4.96 -16.16 14.48
CA ALA A 173 -5.70 -16.17 13.21
C ALA A 173 -5.00 -15.35 12.12
N TYR A 174 -4.39 -14.21 12.47
CA TYR A 174 -3.62 -13.41 11.54
C TYR A 174 -2.33 -14.11 11.09
N VAL A 175 -1.61 -14.74 12.02
CA VAL A 175 -0.40 -15.52 11.70
C VAL A 175 -0.74 -16.67 10.75
N GLU A 176 -1.84 -17.39 10.99
CA GLU A 176 -2.29 -18.47 10.10
C GLU A 176 -2.75 -17.95 8.73
N LEU A 177 -3.41 -16.79 8.67
CA LEU A 177 -3.73 -16.13 7.41
C LEU A 177 -2.46 -15.82 6.59
N VAL A 178 -1.44 -15.27 7.23
CA VAL A 178 -0.16 -14.94 6.57
C VAL A 178 0.57 -16.21 6.13
N ARG A 179 0.60 -17.26 6.96
CA ARG A 179 1.21 -18.56 6.63
C ARG A 179 0.49 -19.27 5.49
N GLY A 180 -0.84 -19.18 5.45
CA GLY A 180 -1.66 -19.72 4.37
C GLY A 180 -1.37 -19.07 3.01
N GLY A 181 -0.68 -17.92 3.02
CA GLY A 181 -0.27 -17.22 1.82
C GLY A 181 -1.41 -16.49 1.13
N VAL A 182 -1.10 -15.88 0.00
CA VAL A 182 -2.08 -15.20 -0.86
C VAL A 182 -2.16 -15.94 -2.18
N ARG A 183 -3.36 -16.22 -2.66
CA ARG A 183 -3.56 -16.91 -3.95
C ARG A 183 -2.85 -16.14 -5.06
N ALA A 184 -2.20 -16.85 -5.98
CA ALA A 184 -1.44 -16.23 -7.07
C ALA A 184 -2.27 -15.23 -7.90
N ALA A 185 -3.55 -15.53 -8.13
CA ALA A 185 -4.49 -14.64 -8.81
C ALA A 185 -4.69 -13.31 -8.06
N ASP A 186 -4.84 -13.36 -6.73
CA ASP A 186 -5.02 -12.17 -5.90
C ASP A 186 -3.72 -11.35 -5.82
N GLN A 187 -2.56 -12.02 -5.71
CA GLN A 187 -1.26 -11.35 -5.73
C GLN A 187 -1.04 -10.58 -7.05
N GLY A 188 -1.33 -11.24 -8.18
CA GLY A 188 -1.23 -10.66 -9.51
C GLY A 188 -2.17 -9.46 -9.66
N MET A 189 -3.43 -9.61 -9.24
CA MET A 189 -4.42 -8.54 -9.26
C MET A 189 -3.98 -7.33 -8.42
N LEU A 190 -3.59 -7.53 -7.14
CA LEU A 190 -3.16 -6.45 -6.25
C LEU A 190 -1.94 -5.70 -6.81
N THR A 191 -0.97 -6.44 -7.36
CA THR A 191 0.23 -5.85 -7.97
C THR A 191 -0.13 -5.03 -9.22
N GLU A 192 -0.86 -5.62 -10.16
CA GLU A 192 -1.20 -4.98 -11.43
C GLU A 192 -2.09 -3.75 -11.22
N ALA A 193 -3.12 -3.90 -10.39
CA ALA A 193 -4.05 -2.82 -10.05
C ALA A 193 -3.30 -1.63 -9.44
N THR A 194 -2.38 -1.87 -8.51
CA THR A 194 -1.60 -0.81 -7.87
C THR A 194 -0.66 -0.12 -8.85
N LEU A 195 0.13 -0.88 -9.61
CA LEU A 195 1.10 -0.31 -10.55
C LEU A 195 0.43 0.55 -11.63
N ARG A 196 -0.75 0.13 -12.09
CA ARG A 196 -1.53 0.83 -13.11
C ARG A 196 -2.50 1.87 -12.54
N GLY A 197 -2.77 1.83 -11.24
CA GLY A 197 -3.68 2.72 -10.53
C GLY A 197 -5.16 2.48 -10.81
N TRP A 198 -5.54 1.24 -11.12
CA TRP A 198 -6.94 0.79 -11.24
C TRP A 198 -7.44 0.25 -9.91
N ALA A 199 -8.74 0.28 -9.65
CA ALA A 199 -9.32 -0.34 -8.45
C ALA A 199 -9.26 -1.87 -8.53
N ALA A 200 -9.17 -2.53 -7.37
CA ALA A 200 -9.16 -3.98 -7.20
C ALA A 200 -10.42 -4.43 -6.45
N GLY A 201 -11.28 -5.19 -7.12
CA GLY A 201 -12.58 -5.61 -6.61
C GLY A 201 -13.29 -6.52 -7.60
N ASP A 202 -14.44 -7.08 -7.20
CA ASP A 202 -15.35 -7.73 -8.14
C ASP A 202 -16.06 -6.73 -9.07
N ALA A 203 -16.82 -7.26 -10.03
CA ALA A 203 -17.51 -6.45 -11.03
C ALA A 203 -18.53 -5.50 -10.41
N ASP A 204 -19.23 -5.92 -9.36
CA ASP A 204 -20.27 -5.14 -8.70
C ASP A 204 -19.67 -3.96 -7.93
N PHE A 205 -18.57 -4.21 -7.20
CA PHE A 205 -17.78 -3.17 -6.55
C PHE A 205 -17.27 -2.15 -7.57
N LEU A 206 -16.67 -2.61 -8.68
CA LEU A 206 -16.16 -1.72 -9.71
C LEU A 206 -17.27 -0.91 -10.38
N ALA A 207 -18.44 -1.51 -10.63
CA ALA A 207 -19.58 -0.81 -11.20
C ALA A 207 -20.15 0.25 -10.25
N SER A 208 -20.26 -0.08 -8.95
CA SER A 208 -20.68 0.85 -7.90
C SER A 208 -19.70 2.02 -7.77
N LEU A 209 -18.40 1.71 -7.71
CA LEU A 209 -17.34 2.69 -7.61
C LEU A 209 -17.33 3.64 -8.81
N GLN A 210 -17.53 3.11 -10.03
CA GLN A 210 -17.58 3.93 -11.24
C GLN A 210 -18.74 4.93 -11.23
N LYS A 211 -19.88 4.59 -10.63
CA LYS A 211 -21.02 5.53 -10.48
C LYS A 211 -20.71 6.66 -9.51
N ALA A 212 -19.87 6.40 -8.51
CA ALA A 212 -19.47 7.37 -7.49
C ALA A 212 -18.26 8.24 -7.90
N THR A 213 -17.61 7.94 -9.04
CA THR A 213 -16.37 8.61 -9.43
C THR A 213 -16.32 8.97 -10.90
N GLU A 214 -15.94 10.21 -11.22
CA GLU A 214 -15.72 10.65 -12.61
C GLU A 214 -14.51 9.95 -13.25
N ARG A 215 -13.47 9.66 -12.45
CA ARG A 215 -12.30 8.95 -12.91
C ARG A 215 -12.67 7.51 -13.25
N ARG A 216 -12.19 7.02 -14.40
CA ARG A 216 -12.29 5.59 -14.74
C ARG A 216 -11.59 4.72 -13.70
N VAL A 217 -12.31 3.72 -13.20
CA VAL A 217 -11.82 2.83 -12.12
C VAL A 217 -11.15 1.56 -12.64
N ALA A 218 -11.42 1.19 -13.90
CA ALA A 218 -10.86 0.02 -14.57
C ALA A 218 -10.31 0.36 -15.97
N LYS A 219 -9.47 -0.53 -16.50
CA LYS A 219 -8.93 -0.41 -17.87
C LYS A 219 -10.07 -0.61 -18.89
N ALA A 220 -10.19 0.29 -19.87
CA ALA A 220 -11.07 0.05 -21.01
C ALA A 220 -10.59 -1.15 -21.82
N LYS A 221 -11.52 -2.01 -22.28
CA LYS A 221 -11.20 -2.97 -23.34
C LYS A 221 -10.79 -2.17 -24.58
N ALA A 222 -9.64 -2.47 -25.17
CA ALA A 222 -9.23 -1.83 -26.41
C ALA A 222 -10.23 -2.21 -27.51
N GLY A 223 -10.95 -1.24 -28.07
CA GLY A 223 -11.83 -1.46 -29.21
C GLY A 223 -11.03 -1.55 -30.51
N ARG A 224 -11.36 -2.50 -31.38
CA ARG A 224 -10.95 -2.46 -32.80
C ARG A 224 -11.58 -1.22 -33.42
N PRO A 225 -10.86 -0.38 -34.19
CA PRO A 225 -11.47 0.71 -34.92
C PRO A 225 -12.61 0.15 -35.80
N PRO A 226 -13.77 0.82 -35.88
CA PRO A 226 -14.78 0.43 -36.87
C PRO A 226 -14.14 0.46 -38.25
N ALA A 227 -14.35 -0.60 -39.04
CA ALA A 227 -13.93 -0.60 -40.43
C ALA A 227 -14.59 0.60 -41.12
N ALA A 228 -13.80 1.42 -41.80
CA ALA A 228 -14.35 2.47 -42.65
C ALA A 228 -15.30 1.80 -43.64
N SER A 229 -16.57 2.20 -43.63
CA SER A 229 -17.49 1.87 -44.69
C SER A 229 -17.02 2.64 -45.93
N ASP A 230 -16.49 1.94 -46.92
CA ASP A 230 -16.29 2.48 -48.25
C ASP A 230 -17.66 2.88 -48.80
N SER A 231 -17.86 4.18 -49.00
CA SER A 231 -18.98 4.79 -49.71
C SER A 231 -18.48 5.37 -51.03
#